data_AF-A0A9W8IGU8-F1
#
_entry.id   AF-A0A9W8IGU8-F1
#
_cell.length_a   1.000
_cell.length_b   1.000
_cell.length_c   1.000
_cell.angle_alpha   90.00
_cell.angle_beta   90.00
_cell.angle_gamma   90.00
#
_symmetry.space_group_name_H-M   'P 1'
#
loop_
_entity.id
_entity.type
_entity.pdbx_description
1 polymer ?
#
loop_
_entity_poly.entity_id
_entity_poly.type
_entity_poly.pdbx_seq_one_letter_code
_entity_poly.pdbx_strand_id
1 'polypeptide(L)' 'MSAMFVVTGTGIQYAQNKRNEGKAIRYSIDHWDQKMMERDKQLTGSKRGQTDNPVAPPEFKVNSAWKVYKSLRNDII' A
#
# COMPACT_ATOMS: atom_id res chain seq x y z
N MET A 1 33.63 2.22 10.09
CA MET A 1 32.66 1.63 9.11
C MET A 1 31.30 1.37 9.77
N SER A 2 31.25 0.70 10.93
CA SER A 2 29.99 0.35 11.63
C SER A 2 29.07 1.53 11.99
N ALA A 3 29.63 2.68 12.39
CA ALA A 3 28.84 3.86 12.76
C ALA A 3 27.97 4.39 11.60
N MET A 4 28.50 4.39 10.37
CA MET A 4 27.77 4.87 9.20
C MET A 4 26.60 3.94 8.87
N PHE A 5 26.80 2.61 8.95
CA PHE A 5 25.72 1.65 8.75
C PHE A 5 24.61 1.77 9.78
N VAL A 6 24.95 2.05 11.04
CA VAL A 6 23.95 2.26 12.10
C VAL A 6 23.13 3.52 11.81
N VAL A 7 23.77 4.64 11.49
CA VAL A 7 23.09 5.91 11.18
C VAL A 7 22.20 5.77 9.93
N THR A 8 22.70 5.13 8.88
CA THR A 8 21.92 4.88 7.67
C THR A 8 20.74 3.95 7.95
N GLY A 9 20.94 2.87 8.71
CA GLY A 9 19.89 1.91 9.05
C GLY A 9 18.74 2.55 9.83
N THR A 10 19.06 3.32 10.87
CA THR A 10 18.04 4.03 11.68
C THR A 10 17.33 5.12 10.88
N GLY A 11 18.07 5.86 10.04
CA GLY A 11 17.51 6.87 9.15
C GLY A 11 16.50 6.28 8.16
N ILE A 12 16.83 5.14 7.53
CA ILE A 12 15.94 4.43 6.61
C ILE A 12 14.70 3.94 7.34
N GLN A 13 14.85 3.29 8.50
CA GLN A 13 13.73 2.78 9.28
C GLN A 13 12.76 3.90 9.67
N TYR A 14 13.29 5.04 10.14
CA TYR A 14 12.48 6.20 10.50
C TYR A 14 11.72 6.76 9.30
N ALA A 15 12.39 6.95 8.17
CA ALA A 15 11.75 7.45 6.95
C ALA A 15 10.66 6.50 6.46
N GLN A 16 10.89 5.19 6.52
CA GLN A 16 9.94 4.16 6.13
C GLN A 16 8.71 4.12 7.04
N ASN A 17 8.90 4.20 8.36
CA ASN A 17 7.81 4.28 9.32
C ASN A 17 6.97 5.54 9.09
N LYS A 18 7.62 6.69 8.87
CA LYS A 18 6.91 7.96 8.59
C LYS A 18 6.06 7.87 7.32
N ARG A 19 6.55 7.21 6.27
CA ARG A 19 5.82 6.98 5.01
C ARG A 19 4.67 5.98 5.14
N ASN A 20 4.68 5.14 6.17
CA ASN A 20 3.66 4.14 6.44
C ASN A 20 2.76 4.55 7.63
N GLU A 21 2.63 5.85 7.91
CA GLU A 21 1.76 6.36 8.97
C GLU A 21 2.12 5.80 10.36
N GLY A 22 3.41 5.60 10.60
CA GLY A 22 3.95 5.04 11.84
C GLY A 22 3.92 3.51 11.91
N LYS A 23 3.34 2.82 10.91
CA LYS A 23 3.30 1.35 10.86
C LYS A 23 4.57 0.78 10.23
N ALA A 24 4.96 -0.41 10.65
CA ALA A 24 6.07 -1.15 10.07
C ALA A 24 5.81 -1.49 8.59
N ILE A 25 6.88 -1.69 7.82
CA ILE A 25 6.79 -2.18 6.44
C ILE A 25 6.33 -3.64 6.45
N ARG A 26 5.51 -3.99 5.44
CA ARG A 26 5.14 -5.38 5.15
C ARG A 26 6.12 -5.97 4.14
N TYR A 27 6.54 -7.20 4.39
CA TYR A 27 7.39 -8.00 3.52
C TYR A 27 6.59 -9.21 3.03
N SER A 28 7.04 -9.86 1.95
CA SER A 28 6.42 -11.07 1.40
C SER A 28 4.92 -10.92 1.07
N ILE A 29 4.56 -9.77 0.46
CA ILE A 29 3.17 -9.45 0.09
C ILE A 29 2.77 -10.29 -1.12
N ASP A 30 1.79 -11.16 -0.95
CA ASP A 30 1.26 -12.00 -2.03
C ASP A 30 0.19 -11.27 -2.86
N HIS A 31 -0.43 -11.96 -3.83
CA HIS A 31 -1.46 -11.34 -4.65
C HIS A 31 -2.72 -11.01 -3.85
N TRP A 32 -3.09 -11.84 -2.88
CA TRP A 32 -4.25 -11.63 -2.02
C TRP A 32 -4.07 -10.37 -1.17
N ASP A 33 -2.92 -10.23 -0.53
CA ASP A 33 -2.53 -9.09 0.28
C ASP A 33 -2.56 -7.79 -0.52
N GLN A 34 -2.11 -7.83 -1.78
CA GLN A 34 -2.22 -6.66 -2.67
C GLN A 34 -3.68 -6.25 -2.90
N LYS A 35 -4.59 -7.21 -3.11
CA LYS A 35 -6.02 -6.94 -3.26
C LYS A 35 -6.66 -6.44 -1.97
N MET A 36 -6.27 -7.00 -0.83
CA MET A 36 -6.74 -6.52 0.47
C MET A 36 -6.23 -5.12 0.79
N MET A 37 -4.99 -4.79 0.44
CA MET A 37 -4.46 -3.43 0.57
C MET A 37 -5.20 -2.41 -0.30
N GLU A 38 -5.57 -2.79 -1.51
CA GLU A 38 -6.38 -1.93 -2.39
C GLU A 38 -7.78 -1.71 -1.81
N ARG A 39 -8.39 -2.77 -1.27
CA ARG A 39 -9.68 -2.70 -0.55
C ARG A 39 -9.58 -1.79 0.68
N ASP A 40 -8.55 -1.94 1.53
CA ASP A 40 -8.38 -1.12 2.73
C ASP A 40 -8.20 0.36 2.37
N LYS A 41 -7.50 0.64 1.27
CA LYS A 41 -7.38 2.00 0.72
C LYS A 41 -8.74 2.54 0.24
N GLN A 42 -9.58 1.71 -0.37
CA GLN A 42 -10.94 2.10 -0.74
C GLN A 42 -11.85 2.34 0.47
N LEU A 43 -11.64 1.62 1.57
CA LEU A 43 -12.42 1.78 2.80
C LEU A 43 -12.01 3.00 3.63
N THR A 44 -10.71 3.31 3.66
CA THR A 44 -10.15 4.32 4.58
C THR A 44 -9.64 5.58 3.88
N GLY A 45 -9.46 5.55 2.56
CA GLY A 45 -8.82 6.61 1.77
C GLY A 45 -7.30 6.72 1.97
N SER A 46 -6.74 6.04 2.96
CA SER A 46 -5.32 6.04 3.29
C SER A 46 -4.60 4.82 2.70
N LYS A 47 -3.28 4.93 2.46
CA LYS A 47 -2.45 3.81 2.01
C LYS A 47 -2.29 2.72 3.09
N ARG A 48 -2.35 3.09 4.38
CA ARG A 48 -2.09 2.18 5.51
C ARG A 48 -3.19 2.23 6.58
N GLY A 49 -4.28 2.94 6.32
CA GLY A 49 -5.46 3.00 7.16
C GLY A 49 -6.03 1.62 7.42
N GLN A 50 -6.46 1.40 8.66
CA GLN A 50 -7.24 0.24 9.07
C GLN A 50 -8.50 0.78 9.74
N THR A 51 -9.62 0.09 9.55
CA THR A 51 -10.88 0.44 10.18
C THR A 51 -11.54 -0.83 10.69
N ASP A 52 -12.09 -0.75 11.89
CA ASP A 52 -12.86 -1.78 12.59
C ASP A 52 -14.37 -1.48 12.54
N ASN A 53 -14.78 -0.44 11.79
CA ASN A 53 -16.18 -0.04 11.69
C ASN A 53 -17.02 -1.17 11.09
N PRO A 54 -18.14 -1.56 11.75
CA PRO A 54 -18.98 -2.67 11.28
C PRO A 54 -19.76 -2.32 10.01
N VAL A 55 -20.02 -1.03 9.78
CA VAL A 55 -20.71 -0.53 8.58
C VAL A 55 -19.71 0.21 7.70
N ALA A 56 -19.58 -0.23 6.45
CA ALA A 56 -18.72 0.41 5.47
C ALA A 56 -19.23 1.82 5.09
N PRO A 57 -18.33 2.76 4.76
CA PRO A 57 -18.74 4.09 4.33
C PRO A 57 -19.58 4.01 3.04
N PRO A 58 -20.56 4.90 2.83
CA PRO A 58 -21.43 4.87 1.64
C PRO A 58 -20.66 4.92 0.32
N GLU A 59 -19.55 5.65 0.29
CA GLU A 59 -18.66 5.81 -0.86
C GLU A 59 -18.04 4.48 -1.34
N PHE A 60 -17.88 3.51 -0.44
CA PHE A 60 -17.34 2.20 -0.78
C PHE A 60 -18.20 1.44 -1.79
N LYS A 61 -19.51 1.74 -1.86
CA LYS A 61 -20.41 1.12 -2.84
C LYS A 61 -20.10 1.52 -4.27
N VAL A 62 -19.51 2.70 -4.48
CA VAL A 62 -19.31 3.30 -5.82
C VAL A 62 -17.84 3.41 -6.21
N ASN A 63 -16.89 3.24 -5.29
CA ASN A 63 -15.47 3.46 -5.53
C ASN A 63 -14.72 2.25 -6.12
N SER A 64 -15.44 1.24 -6.63
CA SER A 64 -14.84 0.09 -7.28
C SER A 64 -14.17 0.51 -8.59
N ALA A 65 -12.87 0.26 -8.72
CA ALA A 65 -12.09 0.58 -9.91
C ALA A 65 -11.60 -0.69 -10.61
N TRP A 66 -11.86 -0.80 -11.92
CA TRP A 66 -11.33 -1.87 -12.77
C TRP A 66 -10.02 -1.41 -13.39
N LYS A 67 -8.97 -2.22 -13.27
CA LYS A 67 -7.68 -1.94 -13.90
C LYS A 67 -7.78 -2.28 -15.39
N VAL A 68 -7.59 -1.28 -16.25
CA VAL A 68 -7.53 -1.44 -17.70
C VAL A 68 -6.07 -1.54 -18.11
N TYR A 69 -5.73 -2.56 -18.89
CA TYR A 69 -4.38 -2.80 -19.36
C TYR A 69 -4.31 -2.54 -20.87
N LYS A 70 -3.22 -1.92 -21.33
CA LYS A 70 -2.97 -1.75 -22.77
C LYS A 70 -2.69 -3.12 -23.40
N SER A 71 -3.27 -3.37 -24.57
CA SER A 71 -2.98 -4.59 -25.33
C SER A 71 -1.53 -4.55 -25.82
N LEU A 72 -0.76 -5.59 -25.48
CA LEU A 72 0.65 -5.72 -25.88
C LEU A 72 0.82 -6.05 -27.37
N ARG A 73 -0.26 -6.38 -28.08
CA ARG A 73 -0.22 -6.86 -29.47
C ARG A 73 0.20 -5.78 -30.49
N ASN A 74 -0.11 -4.51 -30.22
CA ASN A 74 0.06 -3.43 -31.20
C ASN A 74 1.42 -2.70 -31.09
N ASP A 75 2.27 -3.07 -30.13
CA ASP A 75 3.56 -2.41 -29.85
C ASP A 75 4.77 -3.26 -30.31
N ILE A 76 4.55 -4.37 -31.04
CA ILE A 76 5.58 -5.34 -31.46
C ILE A 76 5.91 -5.25 -32.97
N ILE A 77 5.34 -4.27 -33.70
CA ILE A 77 5.61 -4.02 -35.13
C ILE A 77 6.21 -2.63 -35.30
#